data_AF-A0AAN8PUC2-F1
#
_entry.id   AF-A0AAN8PUC2-F1
#
_cell.length_a   1.000
_cell.length_b   1.000
_cell.length_c   1.000
_cell.angle_alpha   90.00
_cell.angle_beta   90.00
_cell.angle_gamma   90.00
#
_symmetry.space_group_name_H-M   'P 1'
#
loop_
_entity.id
_entity.type
_entity.pdbx_description
1 polymer ?
#
loop_
_entity_poly.entity_id
_entity_poly.type
_entity_poly.pdbx_seq_one_letter_code
_entity_poly.pdbx_strand_id
1 'polypeptide(L)'
;MAYRSWYGEKEFLFQRAFPLRLDANEFDREIHKILFNQVIQISNAYKPGILDKVKDELTLLLNLIIFKYSLLQNRATVGQDLLGLKYDDTLTKTKAILFAVIKFVFPYLRNKCEFNQTVHNNVLIPDLLRKIDIIVKAGHLLNLFIFLTDGKYPTVTDRLLKLKYVATEKYSRTVGYNFMVRQLLWHGFMELLTQALPLINYKAIKRKIKMFFTPSSNKIKIKTYAIHNETTKCVICDDFPVLPCIISTYCPHVACYYCLKSNLMADDKFLCPECNEINTVDLGWLSDVAVNAISVYDIEKEILLEKKKLEETSNEKTKIDYLFNAVKFLDLTTLSGNDTGSNVTRLTRKAVNPISNEILKVLKYNEENPHLKTAAVCVYPDRVGDVADVLKKSKHKVAIAAVSPDFPSGQCKTCSKDLMYSINKGATEIDIVIKRNLVLTGDWEQLYYDIKNVKEQISSRAILKTILSVGELGNFRNIYKASLVAMMAGSDFIKTSTGKETLNATLPVGLVMMRAIQDYYQETGWMVGFKAAGGIRKTDDALKWQLLALRELGSNWLNKTYFRIGASGLLQEIEHDLYRLGFRKPPKSNIFTLS
;
A
#
# COMPACT_ATOMS: atom_id res chain seq x y z
N MET A 1 0.66 4.92 75.54
CA MET A 1 1.82 5.84 75.67
C MET A 1 3.18 5.17 75.44
N ALA A 2 3.32 3.84 75.44
CA ALA A 2 4.62 3.16 75.28
C ALA A 2 5.09 2.89 73.83
N TYR A 3 4.28 3.16 72.79
CA TYR A 3 4.68 2.97 71.38
C TYR A 3 5.41 4.18 70.77
N ARG A 4 5.52 5.29 71.51
CA ARG A 4 6.15 6.55 71.06
C ARG A 4 7.65 6.63 71.34
N SER A 5 8.21 5.77 72.19
CA SER A 5 9.61 5.94 72.65
C SER A 5 10.64 5.05 71.96
N TRP A 6 10.23 4.18 71.02
CA TRP A 6 11.15 3.24 70.37
C TRP A 6 11.43 3.56 68.89
N TYR A 7 10.44 4.12 68.19
CA TYR A 7 10.64 4.75 66.88
C TYR A 7 10.59 6.26 67.11
N GLY A 8 11.70 6.95 66.92
CA GLY A 8 11.77 8.39 67.10
C GLY A 8 10.66 9.10 66.30
N GLU A 9 10.13 10.21 66.81
CA GLU A 9 9.05 11.00 66.17
C GLU A 9 9.25 11.22 64.65
N LYS A 10 10.51 11.24 64.18
CA LYS A 10 10.89 11.32 62.77
C LYS A 10 10.54 10.09 61.93
N GLU A 11 10.71 8.86 62.43
CA GLU A 11 10.38 7.63 61.69
C GLU A 11 8.87 7.41 61.60
N PHE A 12 8.13 7.77 62.65
CA PHE A 12 6.67 7.66 62.66
C PHE A 12 6.01 8.66 61.69
N LEU A 13 6.54 9.88 61.59
CA LEU A 13 6.10 10.86 60.59
C LEU A 13 6.50 10.46 59.15
N PHE A 14 7.66 9.80 58.98
CA PHE A 14 8.14 9.32 57.69
C PHE A 14 7.23 8.24 57.11
N GLN A 15 6.83 7.24 57.91
CA GLN A 15 5.90 6.18 57.47
C GLN A 15 4.48 6.72 57.19
N ARG A 16 4.06 7.80 57.86
CA ARG A 16 2.72 8.38 57.70
C ARG A 16 2.60 9.28 56.46
N ALA A 17 3.66 10.01 56.13
CA ALA A 17 3.67 10.97 55.02
C ALA A 17 4.05 10.34 53.67
N PHE A 18 4.75 9.20 53.66
CA PHE A 18 5.19 8.53 52.44
C PHE A 18 4.04 8.17 51.47
N PRO A 19 2.92 7.55 51.90
CA PRO A 19 1.83 7.18 51.00
C PRO A 19 1.02 8.39 50.53
N LEU A 20 0.79 9.35 51.43
CA LEU A 20 0.09 10.61 51.13
C LEU A 20 0.77 11.40 50.01
N ARG A 21 2.10 11.31 49.90
CA ARG A 21 2.90 11.96 48.84
C ARG A 21 2.66 11.34 47.45
N LEU A 22 2.41 10.04 47.38
CA LEU A 22 2.09 9.35 46.13
C LEU A 22 0.65 9.67 45.71
N ASP A 23 -0.29 9.55 46.65
CA ASP A 23 -1.72 9.77 46.43
C ASP A 23 -2.03 11.20 45.96
N ALA A 24 -1.28 12.20 46.44
CA ALA A 24 -1.50 13.60 46.07
C ALA A 24 -1.44 13.83 44.54
N ASN A 25 -0.54 13.14 43.84
CA ASN A 25 -0.41 13.25 42.39
C ASN A 25 -1.56 12.57 41.65
N GLU A 26 -2.11 11.48 42.19
CA GLU A 26 -3.26 10.79 41.57
C GLU A 26 -4.56 11.57 41.79
N PHE A 27 -4.74 12.16 42.98
CA PHE A 27 -5.86 13.06 43.24
C PHE A 27 -5.85 14.27 42.29
N ASP A 28 -4.67 14.87 42.04
CA ASP A 28 -4.55 15.95 41.05
C ASP A 28 -5.02 15.51 39.65
N ARG A 29 -4.71 14.27 39.23
CA ARG A 29 -5.15 13.73 37.93
C ARG A 29 -6.65 13.49 37.87
N GLU A 30 -7.23 12.91 38.92
CA GLU A 30 -8.67 12.64 38.96
C GLU A 30 -9.49 13.92 39.01
N ILE A 31 -9.04 14.93 39.75
CA ILE A 31 -9.68 16.26 39.77
C ILE A 31 -9.66 16.88 38.38
N HIS A 32 -8.53 16.81 37.68
CA HIS A 32 -8.43 17.29 36.31
C HIS A 32 -9.41 16.55 35.38
N LYS A 33 -9.53 15.22 35.47
CA LYS A 33 -10.49 14.44 34.68
C LYS A 33 -11.93 14.85 34.93
N ILE A 34 -12.31 15.04 36.19
CA ILE A 34 -13.67 15.44 36.57
C ILE A 34 -13.99 16.83 36.00
N LEU A 35 -13.08 17.80 36.17
CA LEU A 35 -13.24 19.15 35.63
C LEU A 35 -13.29 19.16 34.10
N PHE A 36 -12.44 18.37 33.44
CA PHE A 36 -12.44 18.28 31.98
C PHE A 36 -13.69 17.58 31.43
N ASN A 37 -14.22 16.58 32.13
CA ASN A 37 -15.47 15.92 31.75
C ASN A 37 -16.67 16.89 31.79
N GLN A 38 -16.68 17.84 32.74
CA GLN A 38 -17.69 18.91 32.74
C GLN A 38 -17.56 19.81 31.50
N VAL A 39 -16.34 20.13 31.07
CA VAL A 39 -16.08 20.88 29.83
C VAL A 39 -16.59 20.10 28.60
N ILE A 40 -16.38 18.78 28.55
CA ILE A 40 -16.90 17.91 27.48
C ILE A 40 -18.44 17.92 27.48
N GLN A 41 -19.09 17.80 28.65
CA GLN A 41 -20.55 17.82 28.75
C GLN A 41 -21.17 19.11 28.20
N ILE A 42 -20.53 20.27 28.44
CA ILE A 42 -20.95 21.57 27.89
C ILE A 42 -20.78 21.60 26.36
N SER A 43 -19.77 20.91 25.83
CA SER A 43 -19.48 20.87 24.38
C SER A 43 -20.41 19.97 23.56
N ASN A 44 -21.23 19.12 24.20
CA ASN A 44 -22.18 18.23 23.52
C ASN A 44 -23.28 18.97 22.72
N ALA A 45 -23.40 20.29 22.89
CA ALA A 45 -24.28 21.15 22.10
C ALA A 45 -23.73 21.46 20.68
N TYR A 46 -22.48 21.08 20.37
CA TYR A 46 -21.80 21.42 19.11
C TYR A 46 -21.52 20.17 18.24
N LYS A 47 -21.29 20.41 16.94
CA LYS A 47 -20.97 19.33 15.98
C LYS A 47 -19.72 18.54 16.41
N PRO A 48 -19.74 17.20 16.31
CA PRO A 48 -18.60 16.36 16.65
C PRO A 48 -17.39 16.69 15.76
N GLY A 49 -16.20 16.81 16.35
CA GLY A 49 -14.93 17.09 15.67
C GLY A 49 -14.37 18.51 15.81
N ILE A 50 -15.14 19.49 16.32
CA ILE A 50 -14.60 20.83 16.64
C ILE A 50 -13.77 20.78 17.92
N LEU A 51 -14.25 20.06 18.93
CA LEU A 51 -13.58 19.93 20.23
C LEU A 51 -12.20 19.27 20.09
N ASP A 52 -12.07 18.27 19.21
CA ASP A 52 -10.82 17.55 19.00
C ASP A 52 -9.70 18.45 18.47
N LYS A 53 -10.04 19.55 17.77
CA LYS A 53 -9.06 20.53 17.27
C LYS A 53 -8.53 21.48 18.34
N VAL A 54 -9.29 21.68 19.43
CA VAL A 54 -9.00 22.68 20.49
C VAL A 54 -8.72 21.99 21.84
N LYS A 55 -8.69 20.66 21.87
CA LYS A 55 -8.59 19.85 23.08
C LYS A 55 -7.30 20.13 23.86
N ASP A 56 -6.18 20.26 23.16
CA ASP A 56 -4.88 20.50 23.78
C ASP A 56 -4.80 21.91 24.37
N GLU A 57 -5.37 22.92 23.70
CA GLU A 57 -5.45 24.30 24.18
C GLU A 57 -6.33 24.42 25.43
N LEU A 58 -7.49 23.76 25.44
CA LEU A 58 -8.39 23.73 26.59
C LEU A 58 -7.75 23.01 27.79
N THR A 59 -7.03 21.93 27.54
CA THR A 59 -6.32 21.18 28.58
C THR A 59 -5.20 22.03 29.21
N LEU A 60 -4.43 22.76 28.40
CA LEU A 60 -3.41 23.68 28.89
C LEU A 60 -4.02 24.81 29.73
N LEU A 61 -5.12 25.42 29.25
CA LEU A 61 -5.81 26.50 29.95
C LEU A 61 -6.32 26.06 31.32
N LEU A 62 -7.00 24.91 31.39
CA LEU A 62 -7.52 24.37 32.64
C LEU A 62 -6.40 24.11 33.66
N ASN A 63 -5.30 23.49 33.22
CA ASN A 63 -4.14 23.23 34.08
C ASN A 63 -3.50 24.52 34.62
N LEU A 64 -3.40 25.57 33.80
CA LEU A 64 -2.85 26.87 34.22
C LEU A 64 -3.76 27.58 35.22
N ILE A 65 -5.09 27.46 35.07
CA ILE A 65 -6.06 28.01 36.03
C ILE A 65 -5.92 27.28 37.38
N ILE A 66 -5.94 25.95 37.38
CA ILE A 66 -5.77 25.16 38.60
C ILE A 66 -4.43 25.49 39.28
N PHE A 67 -3.35 25.57 38.49
CA PHE A 67 -2.03 25.92 38.98
C PHE A 67 -1.99 27.31 39.64
N LYS A 68 -2.64 28.32 39.04
CA LYS A 68 -2.70 29.69 39.56
C LYS A 68 -3.41 29.77 40.91
N TYR A 69 -4.54 29.07 41.07
CA TYR A 69 -5.34 29.10 42.30
C TYR A 69 -4.90 28.08 43.35
N SER A 70 -4.03 27.13 42.99
CA SER A 70 -3.51 26.13 43.91
C SER A 70 -2.06 26.44 44.32
N LEU A 71 -1.09 26.20 43.43
CA LEU A 71 0.33 26.20 43.80
C LEU A 71 0.85 27.62 44.09
N LEU A 72 0.43 28.63 43.32
CA LEU A 72 0.90 30.00 43.51
C LEU A 72 0.31 30.68 44.75
N GLN A 73 -0.89 30.28 45.19
CA GLN A 73 -1.57 30.89 46.33
C GLN A 73 -1.34 30.09 47.63
N ASN A 74 -1.52 28.77 47.59
CA ASN A 74 -1.53 27.92 48.79
C ASN A 74 -0.23 27.11 48.99
N ARG A 75 0.75 27.26 48.08
CA ARG A 75 2.00 26.48 48.04
C ARG A 75 1.77 24.96 48.06
N ALA A 76 0.63 24.52 47.54
CA ALA A 76 0.22 23.13 47.46
C ALA A 76 -0.57 22.91 46.17
N THR A 77 -0.47 21.73 45.57
CA THR A 77 -1.44 21.28 44.58
C THR A 77 -2.77 20.93 45.24
N VAL A 78 -3.84 20.73 44.46
CA VAL A 78 -5.18 20.51 45.01
C VAL A 78 -5.21 19.17 45.76
N GLY A 79 -4.61 18.13 45.19
CA GLY A 79 -4.43 16.83 45.83
C GLY A 79 -3.56 16.89 47.08
N GLN A 80 -2.50 17.72 47.07
CA GLN A 80 -1.68 17.93 48.26
C GLN A 80 -2.48 18.60 49.38
N ASP A 81 -3.23 19.67 49.08
CA ASP A 81 -4.02 20.41 50.09
C ASP A 81 -5.12 19.52 50.69
N LEU A 82 -5.79 18.68 49.88
CA LEU A 82 -6.78 17.69 50.32
C LEU A 82 -6.19 16.62 51.26
N LEU A 83 -4.91 16.28 51.08
CA LEU A 83 -4.18 15.31 51.91
C LEU A 83 -3.38 15.98 53.03
N GLY A 84 -3.54 17.28 53.25
CA GLY A 84 -2.84 18.02 54.30
C GLY A 84 -1.34 18.17 54.05
N LEU A 85 -0.89 18.16 52.80
CA LEU A 85 0.50 18.33 52.38
C LEU A 85 0.72 19.70 51.75
N LYS A 86 1.90 20.29 51.96
CA LYS A 86 2.34 21.52 51.29
C LYS A 86 3.80 21.41 50.86
N TYR A 87 4.21 22.22 49.91
CA TYR A 87 5.63 22.36 49.59
C TYR A 87 6.36 23.15 50.67
N ASP A 88 7.59 22.72 50.97
CA ASP A 88 8.53 23.40 51.85
C ASP A 88 8.86 24.84 51.34
N ASP A 89 9.40 25.69 52.21
CA ASP A 89 9.78 27.09 51.90
C ASP A 89 10.81 27.22 50.75
N THR A 90 11.37 26.09 50.33
CA THR A 90 12.17 25.94 49.10
C THR A 90 11.44 26.31 47.80
N LEU A 91 10.11 26.46 47.80
CA LEU A 91 9.29 26.84 46.66
C LEU A 91 9.31 28.36 46.43
N THR A 92 10.21 28.81 45.55
CA THR A 92 10.24 30.19 45.06
C THR A 92 9.27 30.38 43.88
N LYS A 93 8.83 31.61 43.62
CA LYS A 93 7.99 31.94 42.43
C LYS A 93 8.62 31.47 41.13
N THR A 94 9.95 31.55 41.01
CA THR A 94 10.71 31.07 39.84
C THR A 94 10.61 29.56 39.66
N LYS A 95 10.75 28.78 40.74
CA LYS A 95 10.58 27.32 40.71
C LYS A 95 9.14 26.90 40.42
N ALA A 96 8.16 27.64 40.92
CA ALA A 96 6.76 27.41 40.60
C ALA A 96 6.48 27.59 39.10
N ILE A 97 6.99 28.68 38.49
CA ILE A 97 6.86 28.90 37.04
C ILE A 97 7.55 27.78 36.25
N LEU A 98 8.76 27.39 36.65
CA LEU A 98 9.49 26.30 35.99
C LEU A 98 8.76 24.95 36.11
N PHE A 99 8.10 24.69 37.25
CA PHE A 99 7.22 23.53 37.44
C PHE A 99 6.07 23.53 36.42
N ALA A 100 5.39 24.66 36.23
CA ALA A 100 4.30 24.78 35.24
C ALA A 100 4.79 24.58 33.80
N VAL A 101 5.98 25.09 33.46
CA VAL A 101 6.57 24.91 32.13
C VAL A 101 6.85 23.43 31.85
N ILE A 102 7.49 22.73 32.79
CA ILE A 102 7.83 21.31 32.61
C ILE A 102 6.57 20.43 32.61
N LYS A 103 5.62 20.68 33.52
CA LYS A 103 4.44 19.82 33.71
C LYS A 103 3.34 20.06 32.69
N PHE A 104 3.18 21.29 32.16
CA PHE A 104 2.04 21.63 31.29
C PHE A 104 2.45 22.12 29.89
N VAL A 105 3.44 23.00 29.78
CA VAL A 105 3.81 23.61 28.49
C VAL A 105 4.58 22.63 27.60
N PHE A 106 5.49 21.84 28.16
CA PHE A 106 6.27 20.87 27.39
C PHE A 106 5.39 19.77 26.75
N PRO A 107 4.44 19.13 27.47
CA PRO A 107 3.48 18.22 26.85
C PRO A 107 2.62 18.85 25.75
N TYR A 108 2.18 20.09 25.93
CA TYR A 108 1.41 20.82 24.91
C TYR A 108 2.20 21.02 23.61
N LEU A 109 3.44 21.51 23.71
CA LEU A 109 4.30 21.73 22.54
C LEU A 109 4.60 20.41 21.82
N ARG A 110 4.81 19.33 22.57
CA ARG A 110 5.02 17.99 22.01
C ARG A 110 3.80 17.52 21.19
N ASN A 111 2.60 17.59 21.77
CA ASN A 111 1.36 17.17 21.09
C ASN A 111 1.12 17.99 19.81
N LYS A 112 1.40 19.30 19.85
CA LYS A 112 1.24 20.18 18.68
C LYS A 112 2.23 19.86 17.55
N CYS A 113 3.47 19.51 17.89
CA CYS A 113 4.47 19.06 16.93
C CYS A 113 4.07 17.73 16.27
N GLU A 114 3.52 16.78 17.03
CA GLU A 114 3.03 15.49 16.51
C GLU A 114 1.84 15.70 15.55
N PHE A 115 0.90 16.61 15.87
CA PHE A 115 -0.25 16.91 15.01
C PHE A 115 0.15 17.58 13.68
N ASN A 116 0.99 18.64 13.72
CA ASN A 116 1.44 19.32 12.50
C ASN A 116 2.30 18.42 11.57
N GLN A 117 2.88 17.34 12.09
CA GLN A 117 3.66 16.37 11.31
C GLN A 117 2.83 15.41 10.47
N THR A 118 1.61 15.05 10.89
CA THR A 118 0.69 14.28 10.03
C THR A 118 0.35 15.00 8.72
N VAL A 119 0.62 16.31 8.66
CA VAL A 119 0.42 17.17 7.48
C VAL A 119 1.69 17.32 6.63
N HIS A 120 2.89 17.10 7.20
CA HIS A 120 4.18 17.26 6.50
C HIS A 120 5.07 16.01 6.69
N ASN A 121 5.20 15.21 5.63
CA ASN A 121 5.94 13.93 5.51
C ASN A 121 7.47 14.02 5.79
N ASN A 122 7.88 14.36 7.01
CA ASN A 122 9.28 14.31 7.43
C ASN A 122 9.55 13.10 8.35
N VAL A 123 10.41 12.18 7.91
CA VAL A 123 10.66 10.87 8.55
C VAL A 123 11.63 10.93 9.76
N LEU A 124 12.50 11.95 9.83
CA LEU A 124 13.57 12.02 10.85
C LEU A 124 13.09 12.41 12.25
N ILE A 125 12.06 13.24 12.36
CA ILE A 125 11.62 13.81 13.63
C ILE A 125 10.75 12.83 14.45
N PRO A 126 9.86 12.00 13.85
CA PRO A 126 9.10 10.98 14.59
C PRO A 126 9.99 9.99 15.36
N ASP A 127 11.10 9.57 14.76
CA ASP A 127 12.04 8.65 15.41
C ASP A 127 12.79 9.29 16.58
N LEU A 128 13.12 10.58 16.48
CA LEU A 128 13.73 11.33 17.57
C LEU A 128 12.75 11.52 18.73
N LEU A 129 11.50 11.91 18.46
CA LEU A 129 10.45 12.07 19.47
C LEU A 129 10.16 10.75 20.20
N ARG A 130 10.12 9.63 19.46
CA ARG A 130 9.97 8.28 20.05
C ARG A 130 11.13 7.92 20.97
N LYS A 131 12.38 8.22 20.59
CA LYS A 131 13.55 8.00 21.47
C LYS A 131 13.49 8.85 22.74
N ILE A 132 13.09 10.12 22.61
CA ILE A 132 12.90 11.03 23.76
C ILE A 132 11.81 10.49 24.70
N ASP A 133 10.70 9.96 24.17
CA ASP A 133 9.62 9.38 24.98
C ASP A 133 10.09 8.17 25.81
N ILE A 134 10.89 7.30 25.20
CA ILE A 134 11.50 6.16 25.89
C ILE A 134 12.41 6.64 27.03
N ILE A 135 13.22 7.68 26.80
CA ILE A 135 14.13 8.25 27.81
C ILE A 135 13.34 8.87 28.96
N VAL A 136 12.28 9.62 28.68
CA VAL A 136 11.43 10.24 29.70
C VAL A 136 10.75 9.17 30.56
N LYS A 137 10.17 8.14 29.93
CA LYS A 137 9.54 7.01 30.64
C LYS A 137 10.54 6.23 31.51
N ALA A 138 11.74 5.98 31.00
CA ALA A 138 12.82 5.36 31.77
C ALA A 138 13.23 6.24 32.98
N GLY A 139 13.29 7.57 32.79
CA GLY A 139 13.56 8.52 33.86
C GLY A 139 12.48 8.53 34.96
N HIS A 140 11.20 8.43 34.58
CA HIS A 140 10.10 8.30 35.55
C HIS A 140 10.19 7.00 36.36
N LEU A 141 10.46 5.88 35.70
CA LEU A 141 10.61 4.58 36.35
C LEU A 141 11.80 4.58 37.33
N LEU A 142 12.94 5.14 36.91
CA LEU A 142 14.12 5.27 37.77
C LEU A 142 13.84 6.19 38.97
N ASN A 143 13.14 7.31 38.77
CA ASN A 143 12.72 8.17 39.86
C ASN A 143 11.77 7.46 40.84
N LEU A 144 10.85 6.63 40.34
CA LEU A 144 9.95 5.85 41.18
C LEU A 144 10.75 4.86 42.06
N PHE A 145 11.72 4.13 41.49
CA PHE A 145 12.58 3.25 42.28
C PHE A 145 13.38 3.98 43.36
N ILE A 146 13.95 5.15 43.03
CA ILE A 146 14.67 5.97 44.01
C ILE A 146 13.71 6.56 45.06
N PHE A 147 12.49 6.94 44.66
CA PHE A 147 11.48 7.40 45.60
C PHE A 147 11.04 6.30 46.55
N LEU A 148 10.89 5.05 46.08
CA LEU A 148 10.55 3.90 46.92
C LEU A 148 11.62 3.61 47.98
N THR A 149 12.88 4.01 47.74
CA THR A 149 13.98 3.85 48.71
C THR A 149 14.18 5.09 49.59
N ASP A 150 14.06 6.31 49.04
CA ASP A 150 14.40 7.56 49.75
C ASP A 150 13.19 8.34 50.31
N GLY A 151 12.00 8.11 49.78
CA GLY A 151 10.74 8.78 50.15
C GLY A 151 10.70 10.30 49.96
N LYS A 152 11.67 10.91 49.26
CA LYS A 152 11.87 12.36 49.23
C LYS A 152 11.11 13.06 48.10
N TYR A 153 11.22 12.56 46.86
CA TYR A 153 10.68 13.22 45.67
C TYR A 153 9.81 12.26 44.84
N PRO A 154 8.48 12.39 44.88
CA PRO A 154 7.57 11.46 44.21
C PRO A 154 7.58 11.58 42.69
N THR A 155 7.84 12.77 42.14
CA THR A 155 7.93 12.98 40.68
C THR A 155 9.32 13.40 40.22
N VAL A 156 9.65 13.14 38.95
CA VAL A 156 10.88 13.64 38.32
C VAL A 156 10.95 15.17 38.38
N THR A 157 9.81 15.84 38.21
CA THR A 157 9.70 17.29 38.32
C THR A 157 10.03 17.80 39.72
N ASP A 158 9.55 17.12 40.77
CA ASP A 158 9.88 17.49 42.15
C ASP A 158 11.37 17.26 42.45
N ARG A 159 11.97 16.20 41.89
CA ARG A 159 13.40 15.89 42.05
C ARG A 159 14.29 16.92 41.34
N LEU A 160 13.96 17.30 40.11
CA LEU A 160 14.68 18.31 39.35
C LEU A 160 14.66 19.68 40.04
N LEU A 161 13.52 20.05 40.63
CA LEU A 161 13.32 21.35 41.29
C LEU A 161 13.66 21.34 42.79
N LYS A 162 14.02 20.17 43.33
CA LYS A 162 14.31 19.90 44.75
C LYS A 162 13.17 20.37 45.67
N LEU A 163 11.93 20.04 45.29
CA LEU A 163 10.72 20.42 46.03
C LEU A 163 10.30 19.32 47.00
N LYS A 164 10.30 19.61 48.30
CA LYS A 164 9.96 18.64 49.36
C LYS A 164 8.55 18.88 49.89
N TYR A 165 7.87 17.80 50.27
CA TYR A 165 6.51 17.84 50.81
C TYR A 165 6.57 17.83 52.34
N VAL A 166 5.92 18.79 52.97
CA VAL A 166 5.78 18.96 54.43
C VAL A 166 4.33 18.69 54.82
N ALA A 167 4.11 17.94 55.89
CA ALA A 167 2.78 17.68 56.41
C ALA A 167 2.27 18.89 57.23
N THR A 168 1.00 19.22 57.03
CA THR A 168 0.28 20.26 57.75
C THR A 168 -0.53 19.59 58.86
N GLU A 169 -0.55 20.13 60.08
CA GLU A 169 -1.17 19.50 61.26
C GLU A 169 -2.71 19.38 61.23
N LYS A 170 -3.37 19.66 60.10
CA LYS A 170 -4.83 19.54 59.98
C LYS A 170 -5.19 18.17 59.41
N TYR A 171 -5.91 17.39 60.22
CA TYR A 171 -6.52 16.06 60.01
C TYR A 171 -5.80 14.86 60.64
N SER A 172 -6.13 14.60 61.90
CA SER A 172 -6.08 13.25 62.47
C SER A 172 -7.29 12.44 62.01
N ARG A 173 -7.22 11.83 60.81
CA ARG A 173 -8.10 10.69 60.50
C ARG A 173 -7.39 9.40 60.91
N THR A 174 -7.92 8.71 61.91
CA THR A 174 -7.58 7.32 62.25
C THR A 174 -8.27 6.39 61.25
N VAL A 175 -7.75 6.36 60.01
CA VAL A 175 -8.11 5.33 59.03
C VAL A 175 -7.25 4.09 59.32
N GLY A 176 -7.86 2.90 59.31
CA GLY A 176 -7.18 1.64 59.57
C GLY A 176 -6.00 1.43 58.62
N TYR A 177 -4.79 1.68 59.12
CA TYR A 177 -3.53 1.66 58.37
C TYR A 177 -3.32 0.36 57.60
N ASN A 178 -3.80 -0.78 58.10
CA ASN A 178 -3.58 -2.08 57.46
C ASN A 178 -4.36 -2.26 56.15
N PHE A 179 -5.58 -1.72 56.04
CA PHE A 179 -6.34 -1.81 54.78
C PHE A 179 -5.78 -0.83 53.74
N MET A 180 -5.45 0.38 54.19
CA MET A 180 -4.90 1.43 53.34
C MET A 180 -3.52 1.05 52.80
N VAL A 181 -2.59 0.59 53.65
CA VAL A 181 -1.23 0.16 53.24
C VAL A 181 -1.28 -1.00 52.24
N ARG A 182 -2.23 -1.92 52.40
CA ARG A 182 -2.40 -3.04 51.46
C ARG A 182 -2.96 -2.55 50.12
N GLN A 183 -3.95 -1.65 50.12
CA GLN A 183 -4.42 -1.01 48.88
C GLN A 183 -3.34 -0.16 48.21
N LEU A 184 -2.50 0.53 48.99
CA LEU A 184 -1.42 1.40 48.52
C LEU A 184 -0.27 0.61 47.89
N LEU A 185 0.16 -0.50 48.50
CA LEU A 185 1.13 -1.42 47.89
C LEU A 185 0.59 -2.00 46.60
N TRP A 186 -0.69 -2.38 46.58
CA TRP A 186 -1.35 -2.86 45.37
C TRP A 186 -1.47 -1.77 44.30
N HIS A 187 -1.78 -0.52 44.65
CA HIS A 187 -1.81 0.58 43.68
C HIS A 187 -0.43 0.92 43.14
N GLY A 188 0.60 1.04 43.98
CA GLY A 188 1.97 1.26 43.52
C GLY A 188 2.50 0.12 42.66
N PHE A 189 2.14 -1.12 42.98
CA PHE A 189 2.42 -2.29 42.14
C PHE A 189 1.67 -2.26 40.81
N MET A 190 0.39 -1.88 40.81
CA MET A 190 -0.40 -1.73 39.58
C MET A 190 0.10 -0.59 38.71
N GLU A 191 0.62 0.48 39.31
CA GLU A 191 1.22 1.61 38.60
C GLU A 191 2.56 1.21 37.96
N LEU A 192 3.39 0.46 38.68
CA LEU A 192 4.60 -0.18 38.13
C LEU A 192 4.25 -1.11 36.96
N LEU A 193 3.24 -1.97 37.12
CA LEU A 193 2.75 -2.88 36.09
C LEU A 193 2.22 -2.14 34.87
N THR A 194 1.45 -1.08 35.04
CA THR A 194 0.88 -0.30 33.93
C THR A 194 1.93 0.54 33.20
N GLN A 195 3.04 0.91 33.86
CA GLN A 195 4.20 1.54 33.21
C GLN A 195 5.12 0.51 32.54
N ALA A 196 5.25 -0.69 33.09
CA ALA A 196 6.06 -1.76 32.54
C ALA A 196 5.38 -2.55 31.41
N LEU A 197 4.06 -2.79 31.49
CA LEU A 197 3.30 -3.57 30.50
C LEU A 197 3.45 -3.05 29.07
N PRO A 198 3.36 -1.73 28.81
CA PRO A 198 3.52 -1.19 27.46
C PRO A 198 4.93 -1.36 26.89
N LEU A 199 5.94 -1.51 27.76
CA LEU A 199 7.33 -1.80 27.37
C LEU A 199 7.52 -3.28 27.03
N ILE A 200 6.62 -4.14 27.50
CA ILE A 200 6.63 -5.57 27.28
C ILE A 200 5.68 -5.89 26.11
N ASN A 201 6.23 -6.26 24.95
CA ASN A 201 5.42 -6.72 23.84
C ASN A 201 4.83 -8.11 24.14
N TYR A 202 3.70 -8.12 24.87
CA TYR A 202 3.06 -9.36 25.34
C TYR A 202 2.65 -10.27 24.18
N LYS A 203 2.31 -9.71 23.02
CA LYS A 203 1.96 -10.47 21.81
C LYS A 203 3.18 -11.22 21.28
N ALA A 204 4.35 -10.58 21.24
CA ALA A 204 5.60 -11.22 20.83
C ALA A 204 6.07 -12.33 21.80
N ILE A 205 5.91 -12.11 23.12
CA ILE A 205 6.23 -13.12 24.13
C ILE A 205 5.25 -14.30 24.05
N LYS A 206 3.94 -14.03 23.99
CA LYS A 206 2.90 -15.07 23.83
C LYS A 206 3.16 -15.92 22.59
N ARG A 207 3.63 -15.31 21.49
CA ARG A 207 4.03 -16.04 20.27
C ARG A 207 5.26 -16.91 20.50
N LYS A 208 6.34 -16.39 21.10
CA LYS A 208 7.54 -17.20 21.41
C LYS A 208 7.22 -18.38 22.34
N ILE A 209 6.34 -18.18 23.31
CA ILE A 209 5.88 -19.25 24.20
C ILE A 209 5.05 -20.27 23.40
N LYS A 210 4.07 -19.83 22.60
CA LYS A 210 3.26 -20.74 21.77
C LYS A 210 4.15 -21.55 20.79
N MET A 211 5.14 -20.90 20.16
CA MET A 211 6.15 -21.53 19.29
C MET A 211 7.03 -22.55 20.00
N PHE A 212 7.26 -22.41 21.31
CA PHE A 212 8.02 -23.37 22.09
C PHE A 212 7.23 -24.65 22.37
N PHE A 213 5.89 -24.58 22.33
CA PHE A 213 4.99 -25.70 22.60
C PHE A 213 4.32 -26.31 21.35
N THR A 214 4.38 -25.67 20.18
CA THR A 214 3.92 -26.28 18.91
C THR A 214 5.05 -27.08 18.25
N PRO A 215 4.84 -28.37 17.94
CA PRO A 215 5.84 -29.15 17.23
C PRO A 215 5.99 -28.63 15.79
N SER A 216 7.24 -28.37 15.38
CA SER A 216 7.59 -28.02 14.00
C SER A 216 7.30 -29.20 13.09
N SER A 217 6.10 -29.28 12.54
CA SER A 217 5.84 -30.18 11.42
C SER A 217 6.43 -29.55 10.16
N ASN A 218 7.55 -30.09 9.69
CA ASN A 218 7.98 -29.95 8.31
C ASN A 218 6.88 -30.51 7.40
N LYS A 219 5.91 -29.68 7.02
CA LYS A 219 4.97 -30.02 5.95
C LYS A 219 5.46 -29.36 4.68
N ILE A 220 5.68 -30.22 3.70
CA ILE A 220 5.96 -29.95 2.29
C ILE A 220 5.11 -28.76 1.83
N LYS A 221 5.75 -27.75 1.22
CA LYS A 221 5.14 -26.56 0.64
C LYS A 221 4.26 -26.94 -0.55
N ILE A 222 3.02 -27.35 -0.30
CA ILE A 222 1.99 -27.50 -1.33
C ILE A 222 1.24 -26.17 -1.42
N LYS A 223 1.21 -25.55 -2.60
CA LYS A 223 0.41 -24.35 -2.90
C LYS A 223 -1.08 -24.69 -2.74
N THR A 224 -1.66 -24.45 -1.57
CA THR A 224 -3.12 -24.57 -1.35
C THR A 224 -3.72 -23.19 -1.13
N TYR A 225 -4.51 -22.73 -2.10
CA TYR A 225 -5.33 -21.52 -1.98
C TYR A 225 -6.46 -21.76 -0.96
N ALA A 226 -6.76 -20.77 -0.13
CA ALA A 226 -7.84 -20.86 0.85
C ALA A 226 -9.20 -20.92 0.13
N ILE A 227 -9.87 -22.07 0.16
CA ILE A 227 -11.28 -22.20 -0.25
C ILE A 227 -12.12 -21.80 0.96
N HIS A 228 -12.74 -20.63 0.92
CA HIS A 228 -13.62 -20.16 1.98
C HIS A 228 -14.97 -20.87 1.91
N ASN A 229 -15.39 -21.48 3.01
CA ASN A 229 -16.71 -22.08 3.21
C ASN A 229 -17.39 -21.49 4.46
N GLU A 230 -18.68 -21.76 4.66
CA GLU A 230 -19.48 -21.25 5.79
C GLU A 230 -18.97 -21.73 7.17
N THR A 231 -17.98 -22.62 7.21
CA THR A 231 -17.33 -23.12 8.43
C THR A 231 -15.96 -22.51 8.70
N THR A 232 -15.49 -21.58 7.87
CA THR A 232 -14.14 -20.99 7.99
C THR A 232 -14.07 -20.00 9.16
N LYS A 233 -13.24 -20.30 10.17
CA LYS A 233 -12.98 -19.44 11.33
C LYS A 233 -11.69 -18.64 11.20
N CYS A 234 -11.61 -17.52 11.91
CA CYS A 234 -10.40 -16.71 11.99
C CYS A 234 -9.31 -17.41 12.80
N VAL A 235 -8.11 -17.57 12.23
CA VAL A 235 -6.94 -18.17 12.89
C VAL A 235 -6.39 -17.38 14.10
N ILE A 236 -6.82 -16.14 14.29
CA ILE A 236 -6.34 -15.25 15.36
C ILE A 236 -7.34 -15.19 16.53
N CYS A 237 -8.64 -15.07 16.25
CA CYS A 237 -9.67 -14.92 17.28
C CYS A 237 -10.64 -16.11 17.38
N ASP A 238 -10.50 -17.12 16.51
CA ASP A 238 -11.33 -18.34 16.44
C ASP A 238 -12.85 -18.09 16.28
N ASP A 239 -13.20 -16.91 15.76
CA ASP A 239 -14.57 -16.48 15.48
C ASP A 239 -14.81 -16.37 13.97
N PHE A 240 -16.06 -16.21 13.56
CA PHE A 240 -16.41 -15.97 12.16
C PHE A 240 -15.74 -14.68 11.66
N PRO A 241 -15.00 -14.74 10.54
CA PRO A 241 -14.16 -13.64 10.13
C PRO A 241 -14.97 -12.43 9.67
N VAL A 242 -14.92 -11.34 10.44
CA VAL A 242 -15.40 -10.03 9.99
C VAL A 242 -14.43 -9.51 8.93
N LEU A 243 -14.89 -9.46 7.67
CA LEU A 243 -14.09 -9.16 6.48
C LEU A 243 -12.87 -10.11 6.35
N PRO A 244 -13.06 -11.33 5.81
CA PRO A 244 -12.01 -12.34 5.73
C PRO A 244 -10.83 -11.85 4.88
N CYS A 245 -9.63 -11.99 5.44
CA CYS A 245 -8.35 -11.68 4.82
C CYS A 245 -7.44 -12.89 4.89
N ILE A 246 -6.62 -13.11 3.87
CA ILE A 246 -5.54 -14.11 3.91
C ILE A 246 -4.29 -13.49 4.51
N ILE A 247 -3.57 -14.24 5.35
CA ILE A 247 -2.35 -13.75 6.02
C ILE A 247 -1.16 -13.66 5.04
N SER A 248 -1.08 -14.57 4.08
CA SER A 248 -0.03 -14.62 3.05
C SER A 248 -0.54 -15.40 1.84
N THR A 249 0.01 -15.15 0.66
CA THR A 249 -0.31 -15.91 -0.57
C THR A 249 0.06 -17.39 -0.47
N TYR A 250 0.99 -17.74 0.44
CA TYR A 250 1.42 -19.12 0.69
C TYR A 250 0.74 -19.75 1.90
N CYS A 251 -0.21 -19.06 2.53
CA CYS A 251 -0.90 -19.57 3.71
C CYS A 251 -2.40 -19.73 3.46
N PRO A 252 -2.97 -20.95 3.63
CA PRO A 252 -4.41 -21.18 3.46
C PRO A 252 -5.25 -20.62 4.62
N HIS A 253 -4.64 -20.00 5.63
CA HIS A 253 -5.32 -19.56 6.85
C HIS A 253 -5.90 -18.15 6.74
N VAL A 254 -7.13 -18.02 7.24
CA VAL A 254 -7.97 -16.83 7.13
C VAL A 254 -7.98 -16.08 8.45
N ALA A 255 -7.90 -14.75 8.41
CA ALA A 255 -7.99 -13.88 9.57
C ALA A 255 -9.03 -12.78 9.36
N CYS A 256 -9.66 -12.30 10.44
CA CYS A 256 -10.44 -11.05 10.39
C CYS A 256 -9.53 -9.89 9.98
N TYR A 257 -10.04 -8.96 9.19
CA TYR A 257 -9.32 -7.73 8.82
C TYR A 257 -8.71 -7.01 10.04
N TYR A 258 -9.52 -6.78 11.08
CA TYR A 258 -9.08 -6.08 12.29
C TYR A 258 -8.02 -6.86 13.07
N CYS A 259 -8.15 -8.17 13.16
CA CYS A 259 -7.16 -9.03 13.81
C CYS A 259 -5.83 -9.01 13.06
N LEU A 260 -5.86 -9.12 11.73
CA LEU A 260 -4.65 -9.09 10.91
C LEU A 260 -3.98 -7.71 10.97
N LYS A 261 -4.74 -6.62 10.77
CA LYS A 261 -4.19 -5.26 10.79
C LYS A 261 -3.63 -4.88 12.17
N SER A 262 -4.32 -5.23 13.26
CA SER A 262 -3.83 -4.98 14.63
C SER A 262 -2.53 -5.71 14.93
N ASN A 263 -2.35 -6.93 14.41
CA ASN A 263 -1.13 -7.69 14.63
C ASN A 263 0.02 -7.19 13.73
N LEU A 264 -0.25 -6.82 12.48
CA LEU A 264 0.74 -6.21 11.60
C LEU A 264 1.22 -4.85 12.11
N MET A 265 0.32 -4.01 12.66
CA MET A 265 0.71 -2.72 13.24
C MET A 265 1.52 -2.87 14.54
N ALA A 266 1.40 -4.01 15.23
CA ALA A 266 2.16 -4.30 16.44
C ALA A 266 3.49 -5.00 16.15
N ASP A 267 3.58 -5.68 15.01
CA ASP A 267 4.75 -6.41 14.56
C ASP A 267 4.75 -6.52 13.03
N ASP A 268 5.63 -5.76 12.38
CA ASP A 268 5.77 -5.74 10.91
C ASP A 268 6.20 -7.12 10.35
N LYS A 269 6.71 -8.02 11.18
CA LYS A 269 7.08 -9.40 10.83
C LYS A 269 6.05 -10.41 11.32
N PHE A 270 4.78 -10.02 11.42
CA PHE A 270 3.71 -10.91 11.86
C PHE A 270 3.63 -12.16 10.95
N LEU A 271 3.84 -13.32 11.57
CA LEU A 271 3.74 -14.64 10.95
C LEU A 271 2.36 -15.23 11.23
N CYS A 272 1.84 -16.02 10.29
CA CYS A 272 0.64 -16.82 10.56
C CYS A 272 0.85 -17.74 11.78
N PRO A 273 -0.07 -17.76 12.76
CA PRO A 273 0.04 -18.61 13.96
C PRO A 273 0.05 -20.12 13.70
N GLU A 274 -0.44 -20.57 12.54
CA GLU A 274 -0.60 -21.99 12.18
C GLU A 274 0.44 -22.46 11.14
N CYS A 275 0.71 -21.65 10.10
CA CYS A 275 1.62 -22.02 9.01
C CYS A 275 3.00 -21.32 9.10
N ASN A 276 3.16 -20.33 9.98
CA ASN A 276 4.40 -19.56 10.17
C ASN A 276 4.88 -18.76 8.93
N GLU A 277 4.01 -18.53 7.93
CA GLU A 277 4.31 -17.72 6.74
C GLU A 277 4.21 -16.21 7.01
N ILE A 278 5.08 -15.45 6.35
CA ILE A 278 5.19 -13.98 6.47
C ILE A 278 4.15 -13.30 5.56
N ASN A 279 3.56 -12.20 6.01
CA ASN A 279 2.75 -11.28 5.18
C ASN A 279 3.61 -10.35 4.28
N THR A 280 4.71 -10.87 3.74
CA THR A 280 5.53 -10.17 2.75
C THR A 280 5.32 -10.84 1.41
N VAL A 281 5.21 -10.04 0.34
CA VAL A 281 5.37 -10.56 -1.01
C VAL A 281 6.71 -11.28 -1.07
N ASP A 282 6.71 -12.57 -1.40
CA ASP A 282 7.96 -13.31 -1.59
C ASP A 282 8.63 -12.81 -2.86
N LEU A 283 9.43 -11.77 -2.71
CA LEU A 283 10.29 -11.21 -3.75
C LEU A 283 11.61 -11.99 -3.87
N GLY A 284 11.75 -13.15 -3.22
CA GLY A 284 12.94 -14.01 -3.32
C GLY A 284 13.28 -14.33 -4.77
N TRP A 285 12.27 -14.47 -5.63
CA TRP A 285 12.49 -14.69 -7.05
C TRP A 285 13.23 -13.54 -7.77
N LEU A 286 13.22 -12.33 -7.20
CA LEU A 286 13.93 -11.17 -7.75
C LEU A 286 15.41 -11.10 -7.35
N SER A 287 15.86 -11.80 -6.30
CA SER A 287 17.24 -11.69 -5.82
C SER A 287 18.23 -12.22 -6.85
N ASP A 288 17.86 -13.32 -7.51
CA ASP A 288 18.75 -14.12 -8.34
C ASP A 288 18.60 -13.84 -9.84
N VAL A 289 17.78 -12.87 -10.21
CA VAL A 289 17.59 -12.48 -11.61
C VAL A 289 18.89 -11.93 -12.19
N ALA A 290 19.41 -12.62 -13.20
CA ALA A 290 20.48 -12.18 -14.07
C ALA A 290 20.04 -12.27 -15.53
N VAL A 291 20.41 -11.27 -16.34
CA VAL A 291 20.11 -11.27 -17.77
C VAL A 291 21.43 -11.13 -18.54
N ASN A 292 21.74 -12.13 -19.37
CA ASN A 292 22.89 -12.07 -20.26
C ASN A 292 22.55 -11.26 -21.52
N ALA A 293 23.03 -10.01 -21.57
CA ALA A 293 22.74 -9.11 -22.69
C ALA A 293 23.26 -9.64 -24.04
N ILE A 294 24.41 -10.31 -24.07
CA ILE A 294 24.98 -10.84 -25.32
C ILE A 294 24.04 -11.88 -25.92
N SER A 295 23.59 -12.83 -25.11
CA SER A 295 22.62 -13.85 -25.53
C SER A 295 21.31 -13.24 -26.03
N VAL A 296 20.82 -12.17 -25.39
CA VAL A 296 19.62 -11.45 -25.84
C VAL A 296 19.79 -10.90 -27.26
N TYR A 297 20.93 -10.27 -27.56
CA TYR A 297 21.20 -9.73 -28.90
C TYR A 297 21.49 -10.81 -29.94
N ASP A 298 22.08 -11.94 -29.54
CA ASP A 298 22.29 -13.05 -30.48
C ASP A 298 20.97 -13.70 -30.91
N ILE A 299 20.02 -13.85 -29.99
CA ILE A 299 18.68 -14.34 -30.33
C ILE A 299 17.91 -13.36 -31.22
N GLU A 300 18.09 -12.04 -31.02
CA GLU A 300 17.55 -11.06 -31.96
C GLU A 300 18.06 -11.31 -33.38
N LYS A 301 19.37 -11.52 -33.57
CA LYS A 301 19.94 -11.84 -34.90
C LYS A 301 19.34 -13.12 -35.47
N GLU A 302 19.16 -14.14 -34.64
CA GLU A 302 18.54 -15.40 -35.08
C GLU A 302 17.09 -15.21 -35.54
N ILE A 303 16.29 -14.41 -34.83
CA ILE A 303 14.92 -14.06 -35.26
C ILE A 303 14.94 -13.33 -36.60
N LEU A 304 15.89 -12.41 -36.81
CA LEU A 304 16.02 -11.70 -38.08
C LEU A 304 16.40 -12.64 -39.23
N LEU A 305 17.26 -13.64 -38.98
CA LEU A 305 17.62 -14.68 -39.95
C LEU A 305 16.44 -15.61 -40.25
N GLU A 306 15.71 -16.05 -39.22
CA GLU A 306 14.53 -16.90 -39.35
C GLU A 306 13.44 -16.19 -40.17
N LYS A 307 13.21 -14.91 -39.88
CA LYS A 307 12.30 -14.07 -40.65
C LYS A 307 12.70 -14.00 -42.12
N LYS A 308 13.99 -13.75 -42.43
CA LYS A 308 14.48 -13.71 -43.82
C LYS A 308 14.26 -15.06 -44.53
N LYS A 309 14.59 -16.16 -43.85
CA LYS A 309 14.37 -17.52 -44.38
C LYS A 309 12.88 -17.78 -44.63
N LEU A 310 12.01 -17.33 -43.73
CA LEU A 310 10.56 -17.44 -43.91
C LEU A 310 10.11 -16.64 -45.12
N GLU A 311 10.59 -15.41 -45.32
CA GLU A 311 10.22 -14.59 -46.49
C GLU A 311 10.63 -15.19 -47.83
N GLU A 312 11.78 -15.87 -47.86
CA GLU A 312 12.33 -16.57 -49.03
C GLU A 312 11.61 -17.90 -49.32
N THR A 313 11.22 -18.65 -48.28
CA THR A 313 10.66 -20.01 -48.42
C THR A 313 9.13 -20.07 -48.36
N SER A 314 8.48 -19.07 -47.77
CA SER A 314 7.03 -19.06 -47.59
C SER A 314 6.28 -18.82 -48.89
N ASN A 315 5.24 -19.62 -49.10
CA ASN A 315 4.29 -19.38 -50.17
C ASN A 315 3.42 -18.15 -49.86
N GLU A 316 2.72 -17.66 -50.89
CA GLU A 316 1.87 -16.47 -50.79
C GLU A 316 0.76 -16.62 -49.73
N LYS A 317 0.19 -17.82 -49.60
CA LYS A 317 -0.86 -18.12 -48.62
C LYS A 317 -0.37 -17.90 -47.20
N THR A 318 0.82 -18.40 -46.86
CA THR A 318 1.45 -18.16 -45.55
C THR A 318 1.69 -16.66 -45.31
N LYS A 319 2.03 -15.90 -46.36
CA LYS A 319 2.20 -14.45 -46.23
C LYS A 319 0.89 -13.74 -45.89
N ILE A 320 -0.18 -14.13 -46.57
CA ILE A 320 -1.53 -13.63 -46.32
C ILE A 320 -2.00 -14.00 -44.91
N ASP A 321 -1.76 -15.24 -44.47
CA ASP A 321 -2.18 -15.74 -43.16
C ASP A 321 -1.55 -14.97 -41.99
N TYR A 322 -0.24 -14.65 -42.06
CA TYR A 322 0.39 -13.86 -40.98
C TYR A 322 -0.12 -12.41 -40.95
N LEU A 323 -0.46 -11.83 -42.10
CA LEU A 323 -1.04 -10.49 -42.17
C LEU A 323 -2.44 -10.48 -41.54
N PHE A 324 -3.27 -11.48 -41.83
CA PHE A 324 -4.56 -11.62 -41.17
C PHE A 324 -4.43 -11.90 -39.67
N ASN A 325 -3.43 -12.67 -39.24
CA ASN A 325 -3.13 -12.84 -37.82
C ASN A 325 -2.72 -11.51 -37.16
N ALA A 326 -1.88 -10.69 -37.82
CA ALA A 326 -1.52 -9.37 -37.32
C ALA A 326 -2.75 -8.47 -37.11
N VAL A 327 -3.74 -8.52 -38.01
CA VAL A 327 -5.03 -7.82 -37.82
C VAL A 327 -5.76 -8.34 -36.58
N LYS A 328 -5.87 -9.66 -36.41
CA LYS A 328 -6.55 -10.29 -35.26
C LYS A 328 -5.90 -9.94 -33.91
N PHE A 329 -4.60 -9.66 -33.89
CA PHE A 329 -3.84 -9.32 -32.69
C PHE A 329 -3.79 -7.81 -32.43
N LEU A 330 -4.35 -6.99 -33.32
CA LEU A 330 -4.22 -5.54 -33.25
C LEU A 330 -5.10 -4.94 -32.15
N ASP A 331 -4.49 -4.15 -31.27
CA ASP A 331 -5.16 -3.14 -30.48
C ASP A 331 -5.08 -1.83 -31.27
N LEU A 332 -6.12 -1.56 -32.07
CA LEU A 332 -6.16 -0.39 -32.95
C LEU A 332 -6.30 0.87 -32.10
N THR A 333 -5.27 1.71 -32.11
CA THR A 333 -5.08 2.75 -31.08
C THR A 333 -5.17 4.16 -31.65
N THR A 334 -5.90 5.05 -30.98
CA THR A 334 -5.70 6.51 -31.10
C THR A 334 -5.58 7.12 -29.71
N LEU A 335 -4.51 7.88 -29.50
CA LEU A 335 -4.17 8.53 -28.23
C LEU A 335 -3.60 9.92 -28.52
N SER A 336 -4.31 10.70 -29.33
CA SER A 336 -3.89 12.05 -29.72
C SER A 336 -4.63 13.11 -28.91
N GLY A 337 -3.97 14.24 -28.65
CA GLY A 337 -4.60 15.36 -27.94
C GLY A 337 -5.76 15.99 -28.70
N ASN A 338 -5.88 15.72 -30.01
CA ASN A 338 -6.96 16.18 -30.87
C ASN A 338 -8.02 15.09 -31.17
N ASP A 339 -8.12 14.04 -30.36
CA ASP A 339 -9.14 13.00 -30.54
C ASP A 339 -10.56 13.52 -30.29
N THR A 340 -11.45 13.25 -31.24
CA THR A 340 -12.85 13.66 -31.26
C THR A 340 -13.78 12.44 -31.31
N GLY A 341 -15.07 12.62 -31.00
CA GLY A 341 -16.02 11.51 -31.16
C GLY A 341 -16.10 10.99 -32.61
N SER A 342 -15.90 11.86 -33.61
CA SER A 342 -15.97 11.48 -35.02
C SER A 342 -14.77 10.66 -35.49
N ASN A 343 -13.54 11.02 -35.10
CA ASN A 343 -12.37 10.25 -35.49
C ASN A 343 -12.33 8.88 -34.76
N VAL A 344 -12.74 8.82 -33.49
CA VAL A 344 -12.87 7.57 -32.72
C VAL A 344 -13.98 6.68 -33.28
N THR A 345 -15.10 7.27 -33.71
CA THR A 345 -16.16 6.52 -34.39
C THR A 345 -15.65 5.86 -35.67
N ARG A 346 -14.90 6.60 -36.50
CA ARG A 346 -14.29 6.05 -37.73
C ARG A 346 -13.27 4.95 -37.40
N LEU A 347 -12.40 5.18 -36.41
CA LEU A 347 -11.45 4.17 -35.94
C LEU A 347 -12.16 2.89 -35.50
N THR A 348 -13.26 3.01 -34.75
CA THR A 348 -14.04 1.87 -34.25
C THR A 348 -14.72 1.11 -35.39
N ARG A 349 -15.26 1.80 -36.39
CA ARG A 349 -15.79 1.15 -37.61
C ARG A 349 -14.69 0.39 -38.37
N LYS A 350 -13.49 0.97 -38.46
CA LYS A 350 -12.33 0.32 -39.06
C LYS A 350 -11.86 -0.89 -38.23
N ALA A 351 -11.91 -0.86 -36.91
CA ALA A 351 -11.62 -2.02 -36.07
C ALA A 351 -12.59 -3.20 -36.31
N VAL A 352 -13.86 -2.88 -36.56
CA VAL A 352 -14.91 -3.86 -36.88
C VAL A 352 -14.78 -4.41 -38.31
N ASN A 353 -14.37 -3.59 -39.27
CA ASN A 353 -14.14 -3.98 -40.67
C ASN A 353 -12.75 -3.51 -41.12
N PRO A 354 -11.68 -4.18 -40.69
CA PRO A 354 -10.30 -3.70 -40.84
C PRO A 354 -9.82 -3.71 -42.30
N ILE A 355 -10.28 -4.68 -43.09
CA ILE A 355 -9.87 -4.90 -44.47
C ILE A 355 -11.11 -4.79 -45.37
N SER A 356 -10.97 -4.11 -46.51
CA SER A 356 -12.07 -3.97 -47.47
C SER A 356 -12.60 -5.31 -47.98
N ASN A 357 -13.91 -5.38 -48.23
CA ASN A 357 -14.56 -6.59 -48.73
C ASN A 357 -14.03 -7.04 -50.09
N GLU A 358 -13.53 -6.12 -50.92
CA GLU A 358 -12.94 -6.45 -52.22
C GLU A 358 -11.64 -7.25 -52.05
N ILE A 359 -10.77 -6.81 -51.14
CA ILE A 359 -9.52 -7.52 -50.81
C ILE A 359 -9.86 -8.91 -50.25
N LEU A 360 -10.80 -8.99 -49.30
CA LEU A 360 -11.20 -10.27 -48.71
C LEU A 360 -11.76 -11.26 -49.74
N LYS A 361 -12.52 -10.78 -50.73
CA LYS A 361 -13.05 -11.61 -51.83
C LYS A 361 -11.94 -12.12 -52.74
N VAL A 362 -11.02 -11.25 -53.16
CA VAL A 362 -9.92 -11.63 -54.06
C VAL A 362 -8.97 -12.62 -53.38
N LEU A 363 -8.71 -12.42 -52.09
CA LEU A 363 -7.90 -13.32 -51.27
C LEU A 363 -8.66 -14.56 -50.75
N LYS A 364 -9.95 -14.70 -51.07
CA LYS A 364 -10.81 -15.82 -50.66
C LYS A 364 -10.85 -16.08 -49.14
N TYR A 365 -10.70 -15.03 -48.33
CA TYR A 365 -10.64 -15.18 -46.87
C TYR A 365 -11.96 -15.65 -46.23
N ASN A 366 -13.10 -15.26 -46.84
CA ASN A 366 -14.43 -15.43 -46.27
C ASN A 366 -15.05 -16.83 -46.48
N GLU A 367 -14.34 -17.79 -47.08
CA GLU A 367 -14.85 -19.16 -47.25
C GLU A 367 -14.78 -19.99 -45.94
N GLU A 368 -13.90 -19.63 -45.00
CA GLU A 368 -13.66 -20.42 -43.77
C GLU A 368 -13.80 -19.64 -42.44
N ASN A 369 -13.81 -18.30 -42.44
CA ASN A 369 -13.88 -17.49 -41.21
C ASN A 369 -14.79 -16.25 -41.36
N PRO A 370 -15.98 -16.22 -40.70
CA PRO A 370 -16.88 -15.07 -40.81
C PRO A 370 -16.38 -13.90 -39.94
N HIS A 371 -16.01 -12.81 -40.61
CA HIS A 371 -15.74 -11.46 -40.08
C HIS A 371 -14.41 -11.27 -39.30
N LEU A 372 -13.34 -10.98 -40.06
CA LEU A 372 -12.08 -10.46 -39.55
C LEU A 372 -12.31 -9.15 -38.77
N LYS A 373 -11.73 -9.05 -37.57
CA LYS A 373 -11.81 -7.88 -36.68
C LYS A 373 -10.48 -7.70 -35.97
N THR A 374 -10.21 -6.50 -35.50
CA THR A 374 -9.10 -6.25 -34.57
C THR A 374 -9.44 -6.81 -33.18
N ALA A 375 -8.44 -7.02 -32.33
CA ALA A 375 -8.64 -7.51 -30.97
C ALA A 375 -9.37 -6.48 -30.11
N ALA A 376 -8.89 -5.24 -30.14
CA ALA A 376 -9.42 -4.14 -29.37
C ALA A 376 -9.33 -2.80 -30.12
N VAL A 377 -10.04 -1.80 -29.58
CA VAL A 377 -9.84 -0.37 -29.84
C VAL A 377 -9.30 0.26 -28.56
N CYS A 378 -8.17 0.97 -28.64
CA CYS A 378 -7.55 1.62 -27.48
C CYS A 378 -7.64 3.15 -27.59
N VAL A 379 -8.23 3.79 -26.56
CA VAL A 379 -8.52 5.23 -26.52
C VAL A 379 -8.31 5.84 -25.14
N TYR A 380 -8.39 7.17 -25.06
CA TYR A 380 -8.49 7.89 -23.79
C TYR A 380 -9.82 7.64 -23.08
N PRO A 381 -9.88 7.77 -21.73
CA PRO A 381 -11.09 7.54 -20.92
C PRO A 381 -12.36 8.24 -21.45
N ASP A 382 -12.25 9.50 -21.87
CA ASP A 382 -13.40 10.27 -22.37
C ASP A 382 -13.97 9.80 -23.71
N ARG A 383 -13.22 8.97 -24.43
CA ARG A 383 -13.61 8.42 -25.73
C ARG A 383 -14.13 6.98 -25.64
N VAL A 384 -14.09 6.36 -24.45
CA VAL A 384 -14.61 5.01 -24.22
C VAL A 384 -16.09 4.91 -24.60
N GLY A 385 -16.88 5.94 -24.24
CA GLY A 385 -18.30 6.00 -24.58
C GLY A 385 -18.57 6.01 -26.09
N ASP A 386 -17.75 6.74 -26.86
CA ASP A 386 -17.87 6.79 -28.32
C ASP A 386 -17.66 5.41 -28.95
N VAL A 387 -16.67 4.65 -28.45
CA VAL A 387 -16.41 3.27 -28.90
C VAL A 387 -17.58 2.36 -28.52
N ALA A 388 -18.04 2.43 -27.27
CA ALA A 388 -19.13 1.61 -26.75
C ALA A 388 -20.43 1.81 -27.55
N ASP A 389 -20.76 3.05 -27.91
CA ASP A 389 -21.95 3.37 -28.69
C ASP A 389 -21.91 2.76 -30.10
N VAL A 390 -20.75 2.81 -30.77
CA VAL A 390 -20.58 2.22 -32.11
C VAL A 390 -20.67 0.69 -32.05
N LEU A 391 -20.05 0.06 -31.06
CA LEU A 391 -20.08 -1.40 -30.90
C LEU A 391 -21.49 -1.90 -30.51
N LYS A 392 -22.20 -1.18 -29.64
CA LYS A 392 -23.59 -1.49 -29.27
C LYS A 392 -24.52 -1.43 -30.49
N LYS A 393 -24.38 -0.40 -31.34
CA LYS A 393 -25.19 -0.26 -32.56
C LYS A 393 -24.87 -1.32 -33.60
N SER A 394 -23.60 -1.69 -33.76
CA SER A 394 -23.16 -2.67 -34.76
C SER A 394 -23.30 -4.14 -34.30
N LYS A 395 -23.59 -4.38 -33.01
CA LYS A 395 -23.70 -5.72 -32.38
C LYS A 395 -22.43 -6.58 -32.55
N HIS A 396 -21.28 -5.96 -32.77
CA HIS A 396 -20.01 -6.66 -32.88
C HIS A 396 -19.24 -6.67 -31.57
N LYS A 397 -18.47 -7.74 -31.36
CA LYS A 397 -17.60 -7.92 -30.20
C LYS A 397 -16.16 -7.55 -30.57
N VAL A 398 -15.73 -6.37 -30.15
CA VAL A 398 -14.34 -5.89 -30.14
C VAL A 398 -14.08 -5.35 -28.74
N ALA A 399 -12.93 -5.63 -28.15
CA ALA A 399 -12.64 -5.15 -26.80
C ALA A 399 -12.43 -3.62 -26.79
N ILE A 400 -12.81 -2.97 -25.70
CA ILE A 400 -12.61 -1.53 -25.48
C ILE A 400 -11.51 -1.36 -24.45
N ALA A 401 -10.33 -0.98 -24.92
CA ALA A 401 -9.19 -0.67 -24.08
C ALA A 401 -9.13 0.83 -23.76
N ALA A 402 -8.90 1.16 -22.50
CA ALA A 402 -8.68 2.54 -22.07
C ALA A 402 -7.32 2.67 -21.40
N VAL A 403 -6.57 3.72 -21.75
CA VAL A 403 -5.38 4.09 -20.97
C VAL A 403 -5.81 4.86 -19.73
N SER A 404 -5.83 4.19 -18.57
CA SER A 404 -6.35 4.76 -17.33
C SER A 404 -5.88 3.97 -16.12
N PRO A 405 -5.54 4.61 -14.99
CA PRO A 405 -5.44 6.05 -14.82
C PRO A 405 -4.11 6.63 -15.31
N ASP A 406 -4.06 7.95 -15.42
CA ASP A 406 -2.83 8.75 -15.49
C ASP A 406 -1.83 8.34 -16.59
N PHE A 407 -2.34 8.21 -17.80
CA PHE A 407 -1.52 8.04 -18.98
C PHE A 407 -1.10 9.42 -19.56
N PRO A 408 0.14 9.59 -20.04
CA PRO A 408 1.22 8.58 -20.13
C PRO A 408 2.18 8.57 -18.92
N SER A 409 1.95 9.41 -17.91
CA SER A 409 2.95 9.71 -16.88
C SER A 409 3.13 8.57 -15.87
N GLY A 410 2.03 7.96 -15.40
CA GLY A 410 2.02 6.94 -14.36
C GLY A 410 2.49 7.43 -12.98
N GLN A 411 2.42 8.72 -12.68
CA GLN A 411 2.86 9.36 -11.43
C GLN A 411 1.74 9.65 -10.42
N CYS A 412 0.49 9.37 -10.74
CA CYS A 412 -0.65 9.73 -9.92
C CYS A 412 -0.73 8.90 -8.64
N LYS A 413 -1.03 9.58 -7.53
CA LYS A 413 -1.20 8.96 -6.22
C LYS A 413 -2.66 8.57 -5.92
N THR A 414 -3.64 9.28 -6.48
CA THR A 414 -5.07 9.12 -6.16
C THR A 414 -5.94 9.18 -7.41
N CYS A 415 -5.79 8.22 -8.34
CA CYS A 415 -6.55 8.21 -9.60
C CYS A 415 -7.60 7.10 -9.70
N SER A 416 -8.14 6.65 -8.56
CA SER A 416 -9.25 5.68 -8.54
C SER A 416 -10.49 6.17 -9.33
N LYS A 417 -10.73 7.49 -9.36
CA LYS A 417 -11.88 8.08 -10.09
C LYS A 417 -11.80 7.86 -11.60
N ASP A 418 -10.64 8.10 -12.22
CA ASP A 418 -10.47 7.96 -13.67
C ASP A 418 -10.54 6.50 -14.10
N LEU A 419 -10.01 5.60 -13.27
CA LEU A 419 -10.14 4.16 -13.46
C LEU A 419 -11.61 3.73 -13.48
N MET A 420 -12.36 4.12 -12.44
CA MET A 420 -13.78 3.79 -12.32
C MET A 420 -14.62 4.45 -13.41
N TYR A 421 -14.28 5.66 -13.83
CA TYR A 421 -14.93 6.34 -14.94
C TYR A 421 -14.79 5.54 -16.25
N SER A 422 -13.57 5.10 -16.59
CA SER A 422 -13.35 4.26 -17.79
C SER A 422 -14.17 2.97 -17.74
N ILE A 423 -14.15 2.26 -16.61
CA ILE A 423 -14.91 1.00 -16.46
C ILE A 423 -16.41 1.26 -16.60
N ASN A 424 -16.94 2.30 -15.94
CA ASN A 424 -18.36 2.64 -15.99
C ASN A 424 -18.82 3.10 -17.38
N LYS A 425 -17.92 3.65 -18.20
CA LYS A 425 -18.17 3.99 -19.61
C LYS A 425 -18.13 2.78 -20.54
N GLY A 426 -17.74 1.60 -20.05
CA GLY A 426 -17.77 0.34 -20.79
C GLY A 426 -16.39 -0.18 -21.22
N ALA A 427 -15.30 0.33 -20.66
CA ALA A 427 -13.98 -0.24 -20.91
C ALA A 427 -13.92 -1.71 -20.42
N THR A 428 -13.57 -2.63 -21.31
CA THR A 428 -13.39 -4.05 -21.01
C THR A 428 -11.93 -4.40 -20.73
N GLU A 429 -11.02 -3.48 -21.04
CA GLU A 429 -9.59 -3.61 -20.82
C GLU A 429 -9.02 -2.28 -20.34
N ILE A 430 -8.07 -2.31 -19.41
CA ILE A 430 -7.44 -1.14 -18.82
C ILE A 430 -5.93 -1.25 -18.98
N ASP A 431 -5.32 -0.28 -19.65
CA ASP A 431 -3.88 -0.15 -19.81
C ASP A 431 -3.33 0.88 -18.79
N ILE A 432 -2.66 0.42 -17.74
CA ILE A 432 -2.03 1.30 -16.73
C ILE A 432 -0.55 1.53 -17.02
N VAL A 433 0.01 2.64 -16.56
CA VAL A 433 1.45 2.90 -16.62
C VAL A 433 2.06 2.77 -15.23
N ILE A 434 3.18 2.06 -15.10
CA ILE A 434 3.88 1.95 -13.82
C ILE A 434 4.61 3.23 -13.43
N LYS A 435 4.80 3.42 -12.12
CA LYS A 435 5.74 4.39 -11.56
C LYS A 435 7.18 3.93 -11.81
N ARG A 436 7.78 4.40 -12.90
CA ARG A 436 9.16 4.06 -13.30
C ARG A 436 10.19 4.37 -12.22
N ASN A 437 9.97 5.43 -11.44
CA ASN A 437 10.84 5.78 -10.33
C ASN A 437 10.99 4.63 -9.32
N LEU A 438 9.92 3.86 -9.04
CA LEU A 438 9.98 2.71 -8.14
C LEU A 438 10.90 1.61 -8.68
N VAL A 439 10.85 1.36 -9.99
CA VAL A 439 11.77 0.41 -10.66
C VAL A 439 13.21 0.89 -10.56
N LEU A 440 13.45 2.18 -10.85
CA LEU A 440 14.78 2.78 -10.84
C LEU A 440 15.39 2.84 -9.43
N THR A 441 14.57 2.99 -8.38
CA THR A 441 15.02 2.94 -6.98
C THR A 441 15.00 1.53 -6.38
N GLY A 442 14.54 0.52 -7.12
CA GLY A 442 14.43 -0.86 -6.65
C GLY A 442 13.32 -1.10 -5.61
N ASP A 443 12.32 -0.23 -5.54
CA ASP A 443 11.15 -0.35 -4.66
C ASP A 443 10.08 -1.25 -5.31
N TRP A 444 10.41 -2.55 -5.39
CA TRP A 444 9.57 -3.57 -6.02
C TRP A 444 8.29 -3.86 -5.25
N GLU A 445 8.34 -3.72 -3.93
CA GLU A 445 7.19 -3.96 -3.05
C GLU A 445 6.10 -2.89 -3.27
N GLN A 446 6.48 -1.62 -3.29
CA GLN A 446 5.51 -0.57 -3.59
C GLN A 446 4.96 -0.69 -5.02
N LEU A 447 5.79 -1.09 -5.99
CA LEU A 447 5.34 -1.35 -7.36
C LEU A 447 4.29 -2.47 -7.40
N TYR A 448 4.52 -3.56 -6.67
CA TYR A 448 3.57 -4.66 -6.54
C TYR A 448 2.22 -4.16 -5.99
N TYR A 449 2.24 -3.43 -4.89
CA TYR A 449 1.00 -2.94 -4.26
C TYR A 449 0.27 -1.90 -5.11
N ASP A 450 0.99 -1.04 -5.83
CA ASP A 450 0.40 -0.09 -6.76
C ASP A 450 -0.42 -0.79 -7.85
N ILE A 451 0.13 -1.86 -8.45
CA ILE A 451 -0.54 -2.63 -9.49
C ILE A 451 -1.68 -3.47 -8.90
N LYS A 452 -1.44 -4.13 -7.76
CA LYS A 452 -2.43 -4.96 -7.08
C LYS A 452 -3.67 -4.17 -6.66
N ASN A 453 -3.47 -2.96 -6.13
CA ASN A 453 -4.58 -2.07 -5.77
C ASN A 453 -5.45 -1.71 -6.98
N VAL A 454 -4.84 -1.51 -8.16
CA VAL A 454 -5.61 -1.29 -9.39
C VAL A 454 -6.35 -2.57 -9.80
N LYS A 455 -5.70 -3.73 -9.76
CA LYS A 455 -6.33 -5.03 -10.07
C LYS A 455 -7.53 -5.31 -9.16
N GLU A 456 -7.42 -5.03 -7.87
CA GLU A 456 -8.50 -5.18 -6.89
C GLU A 456 -9.69 -4.25 -7.20
N GLN A 457 -9.42 -2.99 -7.57
CA GLN A 457 -10.48 -2.05 -7.96
C GLN A 457 -11.17 -2.45 -9.27
N ILE A 458 -10.42 -2.97 -10.24
CA ILE A 458 -10.99 -3.52 -11.48
C ILE A 458 -11.85 -4.76 -11.17
N SER A 459 -11.37 -5.63 -10.28
CA SER A 459 -11.96 -6.94 -9.97
C SER A 459 -12.10 -7.78 -11.26
N SER A 460 -13.27 -8.37 -11.52
CA SER A 460 -13.55 -9.16 -12.72
C SER A 460 -14.12 -8.35 -13.90
N ARG A 461 -14.22 -7.01 -13.79
CA ARG A 461 -14.94 -6.17 -14.76
C ARG A 461 -14.14 -5.87 -16.03
N ALA A 462 -12.81 -5.91 -15.95
CA ALA A 462 -11.92 -5.66 -17.09
C ALA A 462 -10.61 -6.44 -16.95
N ILE A 463 -9.94 -6.62 -18.08
CA ILE A 463 -8.57 -7.16 -18.15
C ILE A 463 -7.59 -6.02 -17.89
N LEU A 464 -6.59 -6.25 -17.03
CA LEU A 464 -5.52 -5.31 -16.71
C LEU A 464 -4.29 -5.56 -17.59
N LYS A 465 -3.86 -4.54 -18.33
CA LYS A 465 -2.57 -4.50 -19.03
C LYS A 465 -1.65 -3.51 -18.34
N THR A 466 -0.47 -3.95 -17.92
CA THR A 466 0.51 -3.09 -17.27
C THR A 466 1.59 -2.66 -18.25
N ILE A 467 1.65 -1.37 -18.56
CA ILE A 467 2.69 -0.74 -19.36
C ILE A 467 3.92 -0.51 -18.48
N LEU A 468 5.03 -1.16 -18.84
CA LEU A 468 6.28 -1.06 -18.10
C LEU A 468 7.11 0.18 -18.49
N SER A 469 6.89 0.71 -19.69
CA SER A 469 7.68 1.82 -20.26
C SER A 469 9.16 1.51 -20.28
N VAL A 470 9.45 0.35 -20.87
CA VAL A 470 10.76 -0.30 -20.96
C VAL A 470 11.92 0.58 -21.44
N GLY A 471 11.65 1.59 -22.27
CA GLY A 471 12.67 2.53 -22.76
C GLY A 471 13.28 3.41 -21.65
N GLU A 472 12.63 3.48 -20.48
CA GLU A 472 13.01 4.36 -19.36
C GLU A 472 13.40 3.56 -18.10
N LEU A 473 13.49 2.22 -18.19
CA LEU A 473 13.83 1.35 -17.05
C LEU A 473 15.35 1.07 -16.92
N GLY A 474 16.15 1.62 -17.84
CA GLY A 474 17.61 1.59 -17.81
C GLY A 474 18.25 0.32 -18.35
N ASN A 475 17.88 -0.86 -17.85
CA ASN A 475 18.53 -2.13 -18.24
C ASN A 475 17.56 -3.33 -18.28
N PHE A 476 18.00 -4.43 -18.92
CA PHE A 476 17.19 -5.64 -19.06
C PHE A 476 16.83 -6.30 -17.72
N ARG A 477 17.70 -6.21 -16.70
CA ARG A 477 17.41 -6.78 -15.37
C ARG A 477 16.20 -6.10 -14.75
N ASN A 478 16.11 -4.77 -14.83
CA ASN A 478 14.98 -4.00 -14.35
C ASN A 478 13.69 -4.33 -15.13
N ILE A 479 13.78 -4.49 -16.45
CA ILE A 479 12.65 -4.88 -17.30
C ILE A 479 12.11 -6.25 -16.91
N TYR A 480 12.99 -7.23 -16.72
CA TYR A 480 12.60 -8.58 -16.30
C TYR A 480 11.92 -8.56 -14.92
N LYS A 481 12.54 -7.89 -13.93
CA LYS A 481 11.99 -7.76 -12.58
C LYS A 481 10.64 -7.04 -12.57
N ALA A 482 10.50 -5.94 -13.31
CA ALA A 482 9.24 -5.22 -13.43
C ALA A 482 8.15 -6.09 -14.08
N SER A 483 8.52 -6.92 -15.06
CA SER A 483 7.61 -7.89 -15.69
C SER A 483 7.10 -8.90 -14.66
N LEU A 484 7.99 -9.53 -13.89
CA LEU A 484 7.61 -10.46 -12.84
C LEU A 484 6.71 -9.81 -11.79
N VAL A 485 7.09 -8.64 -11.28
CA VAL A 485 6.31 -7.92 -10.26
C VAL A 485 4.90 -7.59 -10.77
N ALA A 486 4.77 -7.15 -12.02
CA ALA A 486 3.46 -6.88 -12.61
C ALA A 486 2.59 -8.14 -12.70
N MET A 487 3.15 -9.28 -13.09
CA MET A 487 2.43 -10.56 -13.15
C MET A 487 2.04 -11.06 -11.77
N MET A 488 2.96 -11.01 -10.80
CA MET A 488 2.70 -11.37 -9.40
C MET A 488 1.58 -10.52 -8.79
N ALA A 489 1.50 -9.24 -9.17
CA ALA A 489 0.45 -8.33 -8.73
C ALA A 489 -0.92 -8.57 -9.40
N GLY A 490 -1.00 -9.52 -10.34
CA GLY A 490 -2.25 -9.93 -11.01
C GLY A 490 -2.50 -9.24 -12.34
N SER A 491 -1.47 -8.71 -13.01
CA SER A 491 -1.61 -8.20 -14.37
C SER A 491 -1.90 -9.33 -15.35
N ASP A 492 -2.92 -9.15 -16.20
CA ASP A 492 -3.30 -10.14 -17.21
C ASP A 492 -2.44 -10.01 -18.48
N PHE A 493 -1.85 -8.83 -18.69
CA PHE A 493 -0.92 -8.54 -19.77
C PHE A 493 0.22 -7.66 -19.30
N ILE A 494 1.44 -7.95 -19.74
CA ILE A 494 2.53 -6.98 -19.69
C ILE A 494 2.72 -6.32 -21.06
N LYS A 495 2.85 -4.99 -21.06
CA LYS A 495 2.95 -4.14 -22.24
C LYS A 495 4.27 -3.36 -22.25
N THR A 496 4.92 -3.30 -23.40
CA THR A 496 6.26 -2.69 -23.52
C THR A 496 6.27 -1.20 -23.18
N SER A 497 5.52 -0.39 -23.93
CA SER A 497 5.66 1.09 -23.91
C SER A 497 4.32 1.79 -24.06
N THR A 498 4.28 3.08 -23.71
CA THR A 498 3.08 3.90 -23.92
C THR A 498 2.90 4.31 -25.39
N GLY A 499 3.99 4.30 -26.17
CA GLY A 499 4.00 4.88 -27.51
C GLY A 499 4.22 6.39 -27.51
N LYS A 500 4.52 6.96 -26.35
CA LYS A 500 4.83 8.40 -26.14
C LYS A 500 6.28 8.63 -25.74
N GLU A 501 7.00 7.60 -25.35
CA GLU A 501 8.44 7.67 -25.11
C GLU A 501 9.23 7.80 -26.42
N THR A 502 10.47 8.26 -26.32
CA THR A 502 11.42 8.27 -27.45
C THR A 502 11.83 6.85 -27.84
N LEU A 503 12.14 6.01 -26.85
CA LEU A 503 12.47 4.59 -27.01
C LEU A 503 11.27 3.72 -26.64
N ASN A 504 10.78 2.94 -27.61
CA ASN A 504 9.59 2.10 -27.47
C ASN A 504 9.94 0.60 -27.55
N ALA A 505 9.04 -0.23 -28.08
CA ALA A 505 9.24 -1.67 -28.21
C ALA A 505 10.43 -2.01 -29.13
N THR A 506 11.35 -2.83 -28.63
CA THR A 506 12.43 -3.46 -29.41
C THR A 506 12.41 -4.97 -29.16
N LEU A 507 12.87 -5.78 -30.12
CA LEU A 507 12.91 -7.24 -29.97
C LEU A 507 13.72 -7.70 -28.75
N PRO A 508 14.90 -7.12 -28.42
CA PRO A 508 15.66 -7.49 -27.22
C PRO A 508 14.85 -7.36 -25.93
N VAL A 509 14.12 -6.26 -25.79
CA VAL A 509 13.24 -6.03 -24.64
C VAL A 509 12.06 -6.98 -24.64
N GLY A 510 11.47 -7.20 -25.81
CA GLY A 510 10.41 -8.19 -26.02
C GLY A 510 10.80 -9.58 -25.54
N LEU A 511 11.99 -10.04 -25.94
CA LEU A 511 12.56 -11.34 -25.57
C LEU A 511 12.66 -11.45 -24.04
N VAL A 512 13.19 -10.44 -23.37
CA VAL A 512 13.33 -10.41 -21.91
C VAL A 512 11.97 -10.50 -21.22
N MET A 513 10.98 -9.77 -21.70
CA MET A 513 9.62 -9.81 -21.16
C MET A 513 8.92 -11.15 -21.40
N MET A 514 9.04 -11.72 -22.60
CA MET A 514 8.46 -13.03 -22.94
C MET A 514 9.11 -14.16 -22.14
N ARG A 515 10.42 -14.11 -21.89
CA ARG A 515 11.08 -15.06 -20.99
C ARG A 515 10.56 -14.95 -19.56
N ALA A 516 10.36 -13.73 -19.05
CA ALA A 516 9.73 -13.54 -17.74
C ALA A 516 8.33 -14.19 -17.70
N ILE A 517 7.52 -14.03 -18.75
CA ILE A 517 6.20 -14.70 -18.86
C ILE A 517 6.36 -16.22 -18.85
N GLN A 518 7.31 -16.75 -19.61
CA GLN A 518 7.55 -18.19 -19.70
C GLN A 518 7.97 -18.77 -18.34
N ASP A 519 8.91 -18.12 -17.65
CA ASP A 519 9.35 -18.52 -16.31
C ASP A 519 8.19 -18.43 -15.31
N TYR A 520 7.36 -17.39 -15.40
CA TYR A 520 6.13 -17.26 -14.59
C TYR A 520 5.12 -18.35 -14.84
N TYR A 521 4.91 -18.72 -16.09
CA TYR A 521 4.02 -19.83 -16.42
C TYR A 521 4.57 -21.17 -15.91
N GLN A 522 5.87 -21.42 -16.05
CA GLN A 522 6.50 -22.66 -15.55
C GLN A 522 6.36 -22.79 -14.03
N GLU A 523 6.53 -21.69 -13.29
CA GLU A 523 6.45 -21.68 -11.82
C GLU A 523 5.02 -21.69 -11.28
N THR A 524 4.06 -21.07 -11.99
CA THR A 524 2.72 -20.80 -11.46
C THR A 524 1.58 -21.48 -12.21
N GLY A 525 1.79 -21.89 -13.45
CA GLY A 525 0.76 -22.41 -14.36
C GLY A 525 -0.17 -21.33 -14.95
N TRP A 526 0.03 -20.05 -14.63
CA TRP A 526 -0.82 -18.96 -15.11
C TRP A 526 -0.31 -18.37 -16.42
N MET A 527 -1.18 -18.33 -17.44
CA MET A 527 -0.87 -17.68 -18.71
C MET A 527 -1.08 -16.17 -18.61
N VAL A 528 -0.02 -15.39 -18.83
CA VAL A 528 -0.08 -13.93 -18.95
C VAL A 528 0.16 -13.53 -20.40
N GLY A 529 -0.59 -12.53 -20.87
CA GLY A 529 -0.45 -12.01 -22.22
C GLY A 529 0.74 -11.04 -22.39
N PHE A 530 1.23 -10.95 -23.63
CA PHE A 530 2.24 -9.99 -24.05
C PHE A 530 1.65 -8.98 -25.04
N LYS A 531 1.97 -7.69 -24.86
CA LYS A 531 1.57 -6.63 -25.79
C LYS A 531 2.77 -5.78 -26.23
N ALA A 532 3.17 -5.93 -27.49
CA ALA A 532 4.16 -5.04 -28.11
C ALA A 532 3.48 -3.71 -28.49
N ALA A 533 4.03 -2.58 -28.06
CA ALA A 533 3.46 -1.27 -28.36
C ALA A 533 4.52 -0.18 -28.54
N GLY A 534 4.24 0.75 -29.47
CA GLY A 534 5.07 1.91 -29.79
C GLY A 534 6.07 1.63 -30.91
N GLY A 535 6.08 2.49 -31.94
CA GLY A 535 7.01 2.40 -33.08
C GLY A 535 6.66 1.37 -34.16
N ILE A 536 5.75 0.44 -33.91
CA ILE A 536 5.37 -0.63 -34.85
C ILE A 536 4.47 -0.06 -35.95
N ARG A 537 5.03 0.12 -37.15
CA ARG A 537 4.31 0.69 -38.30
C ARG A 537 4.33 -0.19 -39.53
N LYS A 538 5.30 -1.09 -39.69
CA LYS A 538 5.46 -1.93 -40.87
C LYS A 538 4.96 -3.35 -40.61
N THR A 539 4.45 -4.01 -41.65
CA THR A 539 4.07 -5.43 -41.64
C THR A 539 5.25 -6.34 -41.25
N ASP A 540 6.44 -5.95 -41.69
CA ASP A 540 7.73 -6.51 -41.31
C ASP A 540 7.94 -6.65 -39.79
N ASP A 541 7.59 -5.59 -39.06
CA ASP A 541 7.77 -5.55 -37.62
C ASP A 541 6.74 -6.46 -36.94
N ALA A 542 5.50 -6.49 -37.45
CA ALA A 542 4.45 -7.37 -36.95
C ALA A 542 4.84 -8.86 -37.10
N LEU A 543 5.51 -9.23 -38.19
CA LEU A 543 6.02 -10.59 -38.39
C LEU A 543 7.12 -10.94 -37.37
N LYS A 544 8.08 -10.03 -37.15
CA LYS A 544 9.15 -10.24 -36.14
C LYS A 544 8.57 -10.51 -34.75
N TRP A 545 7.56 -9.73 -34.34
CA TRP A 545 6.91 -9.91 -33.05
C TRP A 545 6.15 -11.23 -32.92
N GLN A 546 5.49 -11.67 -34.00
CA GLN A 546 4.81 -12.98 -34.03
C GLN A 546 5.82 -14.14 -33.96
N LEU A 547 6.94 -14.05 -34.68
CA LEU A 547 8.01 -15.05 -34.64
C LEU A 547 8.64 -15.15 -33.24
N LEU A 548 8.94 -14.00 -32.63
CA LEU A 548 9.49 -13.97 -31.28
C LEU A 548 8.53 -14.59 -30.26
N ALA A 549 7.23 -14.26 -30.34
CA ALA A 549 6.21 -14.87 -29.47
C ALA A 549 6.09 -16.38 -29.69
N LEU A 550 6.06 -16.82 -30.95
CA LEU A 550 5.98 -18.24 -31.28
C LEU A 550 7.20 -19.01 -30.75
N ARG A 551 8.39 -18.43 -30.86
CA ARG A 551 9.64 -19.04 -30.40
C ARG A 551 9.74 -19.14 -28.88
N GLU A 552 9.47 -18.05 -28.17
CA GLU A 552 9.73 -17.99 -26.72
C GLU A 552 8.55 -18.46 -25.87
N LEU A 553 7.31 -18.25 -26.33
CA LEU A 553 6.09 -18.62 -25.59
C LEU A 553 5.36 -19.81 -26.20
N GLY A 554 5.59 -20.11 -27.48
CA GLY A 554 4.91 -21.19 -28.18
C GLY A 554 3.55 -20.79 -28.78
N SER A 555 2.97 -21.71 -29.54
CA SER A 555 1.74 -21.50 -30.31
C SER A 555 0.51 -21.17 -29.45
N ASN A 556 0.47 -21.66 -28.21
CA ASN A 556 -0.63 -21.39 -27.27
C ASN A 556 -0.76 -19.90 -26.90
N TRP A 557 0.31 -19.10 -27.03
CA TRP A 557 0.27 -17.66 -26.80
C TRP A 557 -0.10 -16.85 -28.04
N LEU A 558 0.05 -17.42 -29.24
CA LEU A 558 -0.15 -16.72 -30.50
C LEU A 558 -1.65 -16.63 -30.87
N ASN A 559 -2.42 -16.00 -30.01
CA ASN A 559 -3.83 -15.68 -30.21
C ASN A 559 -4.18 -14.36 -29.52
N LYS A 560 -5.34 -13.78 -29.87
CA LYS A 560 -5.78 -12.49 -29.33
C LYS A 560 -5.98 -12.47 -27.80
N THR A 561 -6.02 -13.60 -27.11
CA THR A 561 -6.17 -13.63 -25.65
C THR A 561 -4.84 -13.39 -24.94
N TYR A 562 -3.71 -13.74 -25.57
CA TYR A 562 -2.38 -13.68 -24.94
C TYR A 562 -1.33 -12.92 -25.75
N PHE A 563 -1.63 -12.49 -26.96
CA PHE A 563 -0.70 -11.71 -27.78
C PHE A 563 -1.41 -10.54 -28.46
N ARG A 564 -0.85 -9.34 -28.29
CA ARG A 564 -1.39 -8.10 -28.86
C ARG A 564 -0.28 -7.24 -29.48
N ILE A 565 -0.66 -6.48 -30.50
CA ILE A 565 0.16 -5.41 -31.09
C ILE A 565 -0.62 -4.10 -30.93
N GLY A 566 -0.08 -3.17 -30.15
CA GLY A 566 -0.63 -1.82 -30.02
C GLY A 566 -0.05 -0.91 -31.09
N ALA A 567 -0.86 -0.53 -32.08
CA ALA A 567 -0.43 0.35 -33.16
C ALA A 567 -1.57 1.25 -33.67
N SER A 568 -1.18 2.43 -34.15
CA SER A 568 -2.09 3.41 -34.76
C SER A 568 -2.04 3.42 -36.29
N GLY A 569 -0.88 3.11 -36.89
CA GLY A 569 -0.67 3.15 -38.35
C GLY A 569 -0.49 1.79 -39.03
N LEU A 570 -0.24 0.72 -38.28
CA LEU A 570 0.09 -0.60 -38.85
C LEU A 570 -1.05 -1.19 -39.72
N LEU A 571 -2.31 -0.94 -39.36
CA LEU A 571 -3.45 -1.51 -40.10
C LEU A 571 -3.46 -1.06 -41.57
N GLN A 572 -3.09 0.18 -41.83
CA GLN A 572 -3.05 0.72 -43.19
C GLN A 572 -1.99 0.01 -44.05
N GLU A 573 -0.81 -0.23 -43.48
CA GLU A 573 0.25 -0.99 -44.16
C GLU A 573 -0.15 -2.44 -44.41
N ILE A 574 -0.81 -3.10 -43.44
CA ILE A 574 -1.34 -4.45 -43.63
C ILE A 574 -2.36 -4.49 -44.78
N GLU A 575 -3.31 -3.55 -44.81
CA GLU A 575 -4.32 -3.50 -45.86
C GLU A 575 -3.72 -3.26 -47.25
N HIS A 576 -2.70 -2.39 -47.31
CA HIS A 576 -1.96 -2.10 -48.53
C HIS A 576 -1.18 -3.33 -49.04
N ASP A 577 -0.52 -4.08 -48.15
CA ASP A 577 0.21 -5.29 -48.53
C ASP A 577 -0.75 -6.42 -48.96
N LEU A 578 -1.86 -6.60 -48.26
CA LEU A 578 -2.93 -7.53 -48.67
C LEU A 578 -3.51 -7.16 -50.04
N TYR A 579 -3.71 -5.87 -50.31
CA TYR A 579 -4.16 -5.40 -51.62
C TYR A 579 -3.14 -5.74 -52.72
N ARG A 580 -1.84 -5.52 -52.47
CA ARG A 580 -0.79 -5.85 -53.43
C ARG A 580 -0.75 -7.34 -53.75
N LEU A 581 -0.88 -8.19 -52.73
CA LEU A 581 -0.92 -9.65 -52.90
C LEU A 581 -2.15 -10.07 -53.70
N GLY A 582 -3.34 -9.56 -53.36
CA GLY A 582 -4.57 -9.95 -54.05
C GLY A 582 -4.68 -9.43 -55.49
N PHE A 583 -4.40 -8.14 -55.71
CA PHE A 583 -4.63 -7.48 -57.01
C PHE A 583 -3.39 -7.39 -57.90
N ARG A 584 -2.21 -7.78 -57.40
CA ARG A 584 -0.92 -7.74 -58.12
C ARG A 584 -0.57 -6.36 -58.69
N LYS A 585 -0.99 -5.29 -58.01
CA LYS A 585 -0.73 -3.89 -58.38
C LYS A 585 -0.68 -3.00 -57.13
N PRO A 586 0.03 -1.87 -57.18
CA PRO A 586 -0.03 -0.91 -56.08
C PRO A 586 -1.46 -0.34 -55.98
N PRO A 587 -1.92 -0.04 -54.77
CA PRO A 587 -3.20 0.64 -54.59
C PRO A 587 -3.12 2.05 -55.16
N LYS A 588 -4.21 2.51 -55.78
CA LYS A 588 -4.33 3.91 -56.18
C LYS A 588 -4.31 4.76 -54.90
N SER A 589 -3.63 5.90 -54.92
CA SER A 589 -3.39 6.78 -53.77
C SER A 589 -4.66 7.19 -52.98
N ASN A 590 -5.85 7.01 -53.54
CA ASN A 590 -7.14 7.38 -52.94
C ASN A 590 -7.99 6.21 -52.43
N ILE A 591 -7.53 4.95 -52.48
CA ILE A 591 -8.37 3.78 -52.10
C ILE A 591 -8.54 3.66 -50.57
N PHE A 592 -7.55 4.09 -49.78
CA PHE A 592 -7.53 3.86 -48.33
C PHE A 592 -7.78 5.11 -47.48
N THR A 593 -7.99 6.27 -48.11
CA THR A 593 -8.19 7.54 -47.40
C THR A 593 -9.63 7.78 -46.93
N LEU A 594 -10.61 6.98 -47.37
CA LEU A 594 -12.03 7.24 -47.09
C LEU A 594 -12.85 5.95 -47.01
N SER A 595 -12.86 5.28 -45.86
CA SER A 595 -13.91 4.32 -45.46
C SER A 595 -14.11 4.29 -43.95
#